data_AF-A0A5Q6RXF4-F1
#
_entry.id   AF-A0A5Q6RXF4-F1
#
_cell.length_a   1.000
_cell.length_b   1.000
_cell.length_c   1.000
_cell.angle_alpha   90.00
_cell.angle_beta   90.00
_cell.angle_gamma   90.00
#
_symmetry.space_group_name_H-M   'P 1'
#
loop_
_entity.id
_entity.type
_entity.pdbx_description
1 polymer ?
#
loop_
_entity_poly.entity_id
_entity_poly.type
_entity_poly.pdbx_seq_one_letter_code
_entity_poly.pdbx_strand_id
1 'polypeptide(L)'
;MRALARAVLVGVLCGGLARALMRAVALLTGAEPAFTWSGTVAIAALFVVASVGTAVAGMLRVHLAIRLLVAAASSGLLIVAGIGIGSSEIAFAAEHGEPGSMVWAVVIAAAIAGLVVAAIVVPWRDASRRRRVPQQRARVLVEA
;
A
#
# COMPACT_ATOMS: atom_id res chain seq x y z
N MET A 1 10.72 9.16 -14.81
CA MET A 1 11.00 7.71 -14.74
C MET A 1 11.49 7.25 -13.36
N ARG A 2 12.55 7.83 -12.76
CA ARG A 2 13.08 7.39 -11.45
C ARG A 2 12.05 7.31 -10.30
N ALA A 3 11.11 8.24 -10.22
CA ALA A 3 10.06 8.23 -9.19
C ALA A 3 9.07 7.06 -9.36
N LEU A 4 8.71 6.72 -10.60
CA LEU A 4 7.82 5.59 -10.90
C LEU A 4 8.52 4.26 -10.60
N ALA A 5 9.80 4.12 -10.96
CA ALA A 5 10.57 2.91 -10.61
C ALA A 5 10.65 2.68 -9.10
N ARG A 6 10.84 3.76 -8.32
CA ARG A 6 10.79 3.69 -6.85
C ARG A 6 9.39 3.33 -6.33
N ALA A 7 8.34 3.88 -6.92
CA ALA A 7 6.96 3.56 -6.54
C ALA A 7 6.64 2.08 -6.79
N VAL A 8 7.06 1.53 -7.93
CA VAL A 8 6.95 0.10 -8.23
C VAL A 8 7.72 -0.72 -7.20
N LEU A 9 8.98 -0.36 -6.90
CA LEU A 9 9.79 -1.07 -5.91
C LEU A 9 9.13 -1.06 -4.52
N VAL A 10 8.64 0.10 -4.06
CA VAL A 10 7.91 0.22 -2.79
C VAL A 10 6.67 -0.68 -2.80
N GLY A 11 5.88 -0.67 -3.87
CA GLY A 11 4.70 -1.53 -3.99
C GLY A 11 5.05 -3.01 -3.94
N VAL A 12 6.09 -3.45 -4.66
CA VAL A 12 6.55 -4.85 -4.64
C VAL A 12 7.02 -5.25 -3.25
N LEU A 13 7.81 -4.41 -2.58
CA LEU A 13 8.31 -4.68 -1.22
C LEU A 13 7.16 -4.76 -0.21
N CYS A 14 6.22 -3.81 -0.24
CA CYS A 14 5.05 -3.81 0.63
C CYS A 14 4.15 -5.03 0.37
N GLY A 15 3.90 -5.39 -0.89
CA GLY A 15 3.10 -6.57 -1.25
C GLY A 15 3.78 -7.88 -0.83
N GLY A 16 5.09 -7.99 -1.02
CA GLY A 16 5.87 -9.13 -0.57
C GLY A 16 5.87 -9.29 0.95
N LEU A 17 6.07 -8.17 1.68
CA LEU A 17 6.00 -8.15 3.15
C LEU A 17 4.60 -8.50 3.65
N ALA A 18 3.54 -7.94 3.06
CA ALA A 18 2.17 -8.29 3.41
C ALA A 18 1.91 -9.79 3.22
N ARG A 19 2.41 -10.37 2.13
CA ARG A 19 2.28 -11.82 1.87
C ARG A 19 3.06 -12.65 2.89
N ALA A 20 4.27 -12.25 3.23
CA ALA A 20 5.09 -12.92 4.24
C ALA A 20 4.41 -12.88 5.62
N LEU A 21 3.81 -11.74 6.00
CA LEU A 21 3.04 -11.60 7.23
C LEU A 21 1.81 -12.51 7.23
N MET A 22 1.04 -12.55 6.14
CA MET A 22 -0.10 -13.48 6.02
C MET A 22 0.33 -14.94 6.14
N ARG A 23 1.48 -15.31 5.56
CA ARG A 23 2.03 -16.67 5.70
C ARG A 23 2.42 -16.97 7.14
N ALA A 24 3.03 -16.01 7.83
CA ALA A 24 3.39 -16.16 9.24
C ALA A 24 2.14 -16.38 10.12
N VAL A 25 1.03 -15.64 9.87
CA VAL A 25 -0.25 -15.89 10.56
C VAL A 25 -0.68 -17.34 10.38
N ALA A 26 -0.78 -17.77 9.13
CA ALA A 26 -1.33 -19.08 8.83
C ALA A 26 -0.51 -20.22 9.48
N LEU A 27 0.82 -20.06 9.55
CA LEU A 27 1.69 -20.98 10.29
C LEU A 27 1.45 -20.94 11.80
N LEU A 28 1.19 -19.77 12.38
CA LEU A 28 0.94 -19.60 13.80
C LEU A 28 -0.46 -20.09 14.23
N THR A 29 -1.45 -19.98 13.36
CA THR A 29 -2.84 -20.40 13.62
C THR A 29 -3.12 -21.84 13.20
N GLY A 30 -2.11 -22.58 12.72
CA GLY A 30 -2.30 -23.96 12.26
C GLY A 30 -3.27 -24.12 11.08
N ALA A 31 -3.70 -23.01 10.46
CA ALA A 31 -4.50 -23.05 9.26
C ALA A 31 -3.66 -23.61 8.12
N GLU A 32 -4.21 -24.44 7.25
CA GLU A 32 -3.59 -24.75 5.96
C GLU A 32 -3.95 -23.63 4.98
N PRO A 33 -3.11 -22.59 4.78
CA PRO A 33 -3.47 -21.56 3.83
C PRO A 33 -3.37 -22.16 2.43
N ALA A 34 -4.38 -21.93 1.60
CA ALA A 34 -4.31 -22.14 0.16
C ALA A 34 -3.28 -21.16 -0.44
N PHE A 35 -2.00 -21.52 -0.35
CA PHE A 35 -0.92 -20.67 -0.81
C PHE A 35 -0.84 -20.73 -2.33
N THR A 36 -1.50 -19.79 -2.99
CA THR A 36 -1.48 -19.69 -4.44
C THR A 36 -0.47 -18.62 -4.90
N TRP A 37 0.27 -18.95 -5.97
CA TRP A 37 1.10 -17.97 -6.67
C TRP A 37 0.27 -16.83 -7.23
N SER A 38 -0.93 -17.13 -7.73
CA SER A 38 -1.89 -16.13 -8.23
C SER A 38 -2.29 -15.11 -7.16
N GLY A 39 -2.56 -15.54 -5.92
CA GLY A 39 -2.87 -14.63 -4.82
C GLY A 39 -1.70 -13.71 -4.45
N THR A 40 -0.48 -14.25 -4.49
CA THR A 40 0.75 -13.47 -4.24
C THR A 40 0.93 -12.38 -5.29
N VAL A 41 0.78 -12.74 -6.58
CA VAL A 41 0.88 -11.80 -7.70
C VAL A 41 -0.22 -10.74 -7.62
N ALA A 42 -1.46 -11.13 -7.28
CA ALA A 42 -2.58 -10.20 -7.14
C ALA A 42 -2.33 -9.17 -6.02
N ILE A 43 -1.88 -9.61 -4.84
CA ILE A 43 -1.56 -8.70 -3.72
C ILE A 43 -0.42 -7.75 -4.11
N ALA A 44 0.66 -8.27 -4.70
CA ALA A 44 1.77 -7.45 -5.16
C ALA A 44 1.31 -6.41 -6.19
N ALA A 45 0.47 -6.81 -7.15
CA ALA A 45 -0.09 -5.91 -8.16
C ALA A 45 -0.94 -4.80 -7.52
N LEU A 46 -1.79 -5.11 -6.54
CA LEU A 46 -2.58 -4.10 -5.83
C LEU A 46 -1.70 -3.06 -5.14
N PHE A 47 -0.65 -3.49 -4.43
CA PHE A 47 0.29 -2.57 -3.79
C PHE A 47 1.07 -1.72 -4.80
N VAL A 48 1.46 -2.29 -5.94
CA VAL A 48 2.10 -1.56 -7.03
C VAL A 48 1.16 -0.52 -7.62
N VAL A 49 -0.09 -0.88 -7.92
CA VAL A 49 -1.10 0.04 -8.46
C VAL A 49 -1.36 1.20 -7.50
N ALA A 50 -1.52 0.93 -6.20
CA ALA A 50 -1.68 1.97 -5.18
C ALA A 50 -0.44 2.88 -5.09
N SER A 51 0.77 2.30 -5.06
CA SER A 51 2.03 3.06 -4.97
C SER A 51 2.28 3.93 -6.21
N VAL A 52 2.03 3.37 -7.40
CA VAL A 52 2.19 4.09 -8.67
C VAL A 52 1.12 5.17 -8.81
N GLY A 53 -0.14 4.86 -8.51
CA GLY A 53 -1.24 5.83 -8.58
C GLY A 53 -1.01 7.04 -7.69
N THR A 54 -0.52 6.82 -6.47
CA THR A 54 -0.17 7.91 -5.53
C THR A 54 1.07 8.70 -5.96
N ALA A 55 2.07 8.04 -6.55
CA ALA A 55 3.21 8.72 -7.16
C ALA A 55 2.77 9.62 -8.34
N VAL A 56 1.93 9.10 -9.23
CA VAL A 56 1.35 9.83 -10.37
C VAL A 56 0.55 11.03 -9.86
N ALA A 57 -0.28 10.85 -8.84
CA ALA A 57 -1.03 11.94 -8.22
C ALA A 57 -0.12 13.04 -7.61
N GLY A 58 1.03 12.64 -7.04
CA GLY A 58 2.10 13.55 -6.62
C GLY A 58 2.74 14.31 -7.78
N MET A 59 2.76 13.70 -8.98
CA MET A 59 3.34 14.25 -10.21
C MET A 59 2.36 15.07 -11.07
N LEU A 60 1.06 15.15 -10.78
CA LEU A 60 0.09 15.93 -11.58
C LEU A 60 0.11 17.43 -11.24
N ARG A 61 0.06 18.31 -12.27
CA ARG A 61 0.05 19.80 -12.14
C ARG A 61 -1.37 20.38 -12.01
N VAL A 62 -2.32 19.57 -11.56
CA VAL A 62 -3.74 19.92 -11.46
C VAL A 62 -4.13 20.35 -10.05
N HIS A 63 -5.39 20.76 -9.89
CA HIS A 63 -5.99 21.15 -8.61
C HIS A 63 -5.80 20.06 -7.55
N LEU A 64 -5.61 20.46 -6.28
CA LEU A 64 -5.37 19.54 -5.17
C LEU A 64 -6.45 18.46 -5.06
N ALA A 65 -7.71 18.86 -5.25
CA ALA A 65 -8.86 17.94 -5.23
C ALA A 65 -8.71 16.77 -6.21
N ILE A 66 -8.29 17.04 -7.46
CA ILE A 66 -8.11 15.99 -8.47
C ILE A 66 -6.96 15.07 -8.09
N ARG A 67 -5.87 15.61 -7.53
CA ARG A 67 -4.74 14.79 -7.05
C ARG A 67 -5.16 13.86 -5.92
N LEU A 68 -5.93 14.38 -4.97
CA LEU A 68 -6.48 13.56 -3.88
C LEU A 68 -7.43 12.50 -4.41
N LEU A 69 -8.25 12.81 -5.43
CA LEU A 69 -9.17 11.85 -6.04
C LEU A 69 -8.41 10.71 -6.74
N VAL A 70 -7.32 10.99 -7.47
CA VAL A 70 -6.48 9.94 -8.09
C VAL A 70 -5.80 9.06 -7.03
N ALA A 71 -5.27 9.66 -5.96
CA ALA A 71 -4.70 8.90 -4.86
C ALA A 71 -5.75 8.06 -4.12
N ALA A 72 -6.93 8.62 -3.88
CA ALA A 72 -8.04 7.93 -3.23
C ALA A 72 -8.57 6.78 -4.10
N ALA A 73 -8.71 6.97 -5.41
CA ALA A 73 -9.17 5.92 -6.33
C ALA A 73 -8.19 4.74 -6.38
N SER A 74 -6.89 5.02 -6.50
CA SER A 74 -5.85 3.98 -6.55
C SER A 74 -5.66 3.25 -5.21
N SER A 75 -5.76 3.98 -4.09
CA SER A 75 -5.65 3.39 -2.74
C SER A 75 -6.95 2.69 -2.33
N GLY A 76 -8.10 3.18 -2.79
CA GLY A 76 -9.42 2.65 -2.49
C GLY A 76 -9.58 1.22 -2.96
N LEU A 77 -9.04 0.88 -4.14
CA LEU A 77 -9.03 -0.51 -4.63
C LEU A 77 -8.32 -1.45 -3.65
N LEU A 78 -7.16 -1.03 -3.13
CA LEU A 78 -6.37 -1.81 -2.19
C LEU A 78 -7.06 -1.91 -0.82
N ILE A 79 -7.70 -0.83 -0.35
CA ILE A 79 -8.48 -0.84 0.88
C ILE A 79 -9.69 -1.78 0.76
N VAL A 80 -10.47 -1.68 -0.32
CA VAL A 80 -11.65 -2.52 -0.54
C VAL A 80 -11.26 -4.00 -0.64
N ALA A 81 -10.24 -4.31 -1.43
CA ALA A 81 -9.74 -5.69 -1.53
C ALA A 81 -9.21 -6.21 -0.19
N GLY A 82 -8.46 -5.38 0.55
CA GLY A 82 -7.93 -5.73 1.87
C GLY A 82 -9.03 -5.97 2.90
N ILE A 83 -10.08 -5.15 2.92
CA ILE A 83 -11.25 -5.34 3.80
C ILE A 83 -11.97 -6.63 3.46
N GLY A 84 -12.23 -6.90 2.17
CA GLY A 84 -12.91 -8.12 1.74
C GLY A 84 -12.18 -9.37 2.21
N ILE A 85 -10.87 -9.44 1.94
CA ILE A 85 -10.02 -10.55 2.38
C ILE A 85 -9.97 -10.63 3.92
N GLY A 86 -9.75 -9.50 4.61
CA GLY A 86 -9.67 -9.49 6.06
C GLY A 86 -10.97 -9.94 6.74
N SER A 87 -12.13 -9.53 6.19
CA SER A 87 -13.44 -9.92 6.74
C SER A 87 -13.73 -11.41 6.62
N SER A 88 -13.34 -12.05 5.52
CA SER A 88 -13.55 -13.50 5.35
C SER A 88 -12.68 -14.31 6.31
N GLU A 89 -11.44 -13.87 6.54
CA GLU A 89 -10.52 -14.53 7.49
C GLU A 89 -11.00 -14.36 8.95
N ILE A 90 -11.51 -13.17 9.31
CA ILE A 90 -12.07 -12.94 10.65
C ILE A 90 -13.33 -13.78 10.88
N ALA A 91 -14.23 -13.86 9.89
CA ALA A 91 -15.42 -14.69 9.98
C ALA A 91 -15.06 -16.17 10.17
N PHE A 92 -14.09 -16.67 9.40
CA PHE A 92 -13.58 -18.03 9.53
C PHE A 92 -12.99 -18.30 10.92
N ALA A 93 -12.15 -17.40 11.45
CA ALA A 93 -11.56 -17.54 12.78
C ALA A 93 -12.61 -17.51 13.91
N ALA A 94 -13.65 -16.68 13.77
CA ALA A 94 -14.73 -16.58 14.74
C ALA A 94 -15.57 -17.89 14.81
N GLU A 95 -15.78 -18.55 13.68
CA GLU A 95 -16.51 -19.82 13.60
C GLU A 95 -15.74 -21.00 14.24
N HIS A 96 -14.40 -20.96 14.24
CA HIS A 96 -13.56 -22.07 14.72
C HIS A 96 -13.06 -21.91 16.17
N GLY A 97 -13.41 -20.81 16.85
CA GLY A 97 -13.29 -20.70 18.31
C GLY A 97 -11.87 -20.61 18.87
N GLU A 98 -10.91 -20.05 18.13
CA GLU A 98 -9.52 -19.87 18.59
C GLU A 98 -9.27 -18.47 19.20
N PRO A 99 -9.42 -18.23 20.50
CA PRO A 99 -9.29 -16.89 21.10
C PRO A 99 -7.89 -16.28 20.97
N GLY A 100 -6.84 -17.11 20.84
CA GLY A 100 -5.47 -16.65 20.57
C GLY A 100 -5.27 -16.06 19.17
N SER A 101 -6.13 -16.43 18.20
CA SER A 101 -6.04 -15.97 16.81
C SER A 101 -6.37 -14.48 16.66
N MET A 102 -7.25 -13.95 17.52
CA MET A 102 -7.76 -12.59 17.41
C MET A 102 -6.68 -11.53 17.70
N VAL A 103 -5.80 -11.78 18.68
CA VAL A 103 -4.69 -10.86 19.01
C VAL A 103 -3.70 -10.77 17.85
N TRP A 104 -3.30 -11.91 17.28
CA TRP A 104 -2.39 -11.95 16.13
C TRP A 104 -3.01 -11.33 14.87
N ALA A 105 -4.30 -11.56 14.63
CA ALA A 105 -5.04 -10.93 13.54
C ALA A 105 -5.02 -9.40 13.65
N VAL A 106 -5.24 -8.84 14.85
CA VAL A 106 -5.20 -7.39 15.08
C VAL A 106 -3.80 -6.81 14.86
N VAL A 107 -2.76 -7.46 15.40
CA VAL A 107 -1.36 -7.01 15.21
C VAL A 107 -0.98 -6.97 13.74
N ILE A 108 -1.41 -7.96 12.96
CA ILE A 108 -1.04 -8.08 11.55
C ILE A 108 -1.90 -7.19 10.66
N ALA A 109 -3.18 -6.99 11.01
CA ALA A 109 -4.00 -5.94 10.41
C ALA A 109 -3.36 -4.56 10.60
N ALA A 110 -2.85 -4.26 11.80
CA ALA A 110 -2.13 -3.02 12.07
C ALA A 110 -0.82 -2.91 11.27
N ALA A 111 -0.05 -4.00 11.16
CA ALA A 111 1.17 -4.04 10.35
C ALA A 111 0.88 -3.82 8.86
N ILE A 112 -0.15 -4.49 8.32
CA ILE A 112 -0.61 -4.31 6.93
C ILE A 112 -1.08 -2.88 6.73
N ALA A 113 -1.89 -2.32 7.64
CA ALA A 113 -2.32 -0.93 7.57
C ALA A 113 -1.10 0.03 7.53
N GLY A 114 -0.06 -0.24 8.32
CA GLY A 114 1.20 0.49 8.26
C GLY A 114 1.88 0.38 6.89
N LEU A 115 1.91 -0.81 6.28
CA LEU A 115 2.43 -1.03 4.92
C LEU A 115 1.61 -0.29 3.85
N VAL A 116 0.28 -0.26 3.98
CA VAL A 116 -0.61 0.51 3.10
C VAL A 116 -0.28 1.99 3.18
N VAL A 117 -0.18 2.53 4.40
CA VAL A 117 0.19 3.94 4.61
C VAL A 117 1.57 4.22 4.02
N ALA A 118 2.55 3.34 4.22
CA ALA A 118 3.89 3.50 3.63
C ALA A 118 3.85 3.50 2.09
N ALA A 119 3.12 2.58 1.48
CA ALA A 119 2.94 2.46 0.03
C ALA A 119 2.27 3.71 -0.58
N ILE A 120 1.42 4.39 0.17
CA ILE A 120 0.73 5.62 -0.28
C ILE A 120 1.60 6.86 -0.04
N VAL A 121 2.14 7.01 1.17
CA VAL A 121 2.77 8.25 1.63
C VAL A 121 4.19 8.40 1.06
N VAL A 122 4.98 7.32 0.99
CA VAL A 122 6.38 7.40 0.54
C VAL A 122 6.47 7.87 -0.92
N PRO A 123 5.76 7.26 -1.89
CA PRO A 123 5.84 7.69 -3.29
C PRO A 123 5.25 9.08 -3.51
N TRP A 124 4.16 9.43 -2.80
CA TRP A 124 3.59 10.78 -2.85
C TRP A 124 4.58 11.84 -2.36
N ARG A 125 5.27 11.59 -1.24
CA ARG A 125 6.26 12.53 -0.68
C ARG A 125 7.50 12.65 -1.58
N ASP A 126 8.04 11.56 -2.13
CA ASP A 126 9.19 11.62 -3.07
C ASP A 126 8.82 12.40 -4.34
N ALA A 127 7.65 12.13 -4.92
CA ALA A 127 7.15 12.85 -6.09
C ALA A 127 6.91 14.35 -5.81
N SER A 128 6.31 14.67 -4.65
CA SER A 128 5.99 16.05 -4.27
C SER A 128 7.24 16.88 -3.92
N ARG A 129 8.27 16.28 -3.31
CA ARG A 129 9.54 16.99 -3.00
C ARG A 129 10.27 17.44 -4.26
N ARG A 130 10.33 16.58 -5.28
CA ARG A 130 11.01 16.88 -6.55
C ARG A 130 10.39 18.07 -7.30
N ARG A 131 9.12 18.38 -7.06
CA ARG A 131 8.45 19.56 -7.64
C ARG A 131 8.89 20.89 -7.07
N ARG A 132 9.34 20.92 -5.80
CA ARG A 132 9.70 22.18 -5.14
C ARG A 132 11.07 22.70 -5.58
N VAL A 133 11.97 21.81 -6.00
CA VAL A 133 13.37 22.15 -6.34
C VAL A 133 13.52 23.07 -7.57
N PRO A 134 12.81 22.86 -8.70
CA PRO A 134 12.97 23.72 -9.88
C PRO A 134 12.45 25.16 -9.68
N GLN A 135 11.38 25.33 -8.89
CA GLN A 135 10.77 26.65 -8.67
C GLN A 135 11.63 27.56 -7.78
N GLN A 136 12.41 26.99 -6.84
CA GLN A 136 13.33 27.79 -6.02
C GLN A 136 14.50 28.33 -6.83
N ARG A 137 15.08 27.54 -7.75
CA ARG A 137 16.18 28.01 -8.62
C ARG A 137 15.76 29.14 -9.55
N ALA A 138 14.52 29.11 -10.05
CA ALA A 138 14.01 30.18 -10.90
C ALA A 138 13.82 31.51 -10.17
N ARG A 139 13.53 31.51 -8.85
CA ARG A 139 13.42 32.75 -8.07
C ARG A 139 14.77 33.39 -7.77
N VAL A 140 15.78 32.60 -7.41
CA VAL A 140 17.12 33.10 -7.09
C VAL A 140 17.77 33.81 -8.29
N LEU A 141 17.43 33.42 -9.53
CA LEU A 141 17.94 34.06 -10.75
C LEU A 141 17.22 35.35 -11.15
N VAL A 142 16.08 35.67 -10.54
CA VAL A 142 15.35 36.94 -10.79
C VAL A 142 15.74 38.01 -9.78
N GLU A 143 16.29 37.60 -8.63
CA GLU A 143 16.73 38.49 -7.55
C GLU A 143 18.24 38.81 -7.60
N ALA A 144 18.97 38.25 -8.57
CA ALA A 144 20.40 38.47 -8.81
C ALA A 144 20.61 39.28 -10.10
#